data_AF-A0A8E0V0X9-F1
#
_entry.id   AF-A0A8E0V0X9-F1
#
_cell.length_a   1.000
_cell.length_b   1.000
_cell.length_c   1.000
_cell.angle_alpha   90.00
_cell.angle_beta   90.00
_cell.angle_gamma   90.00
#
_symmetry.space_group_name_H-M   'P 1'
#
loop_
_entity.id
_entity.type
_entity.pdbx_description
1 polymer ?
#
loop_
_entity_poly.entity_id
_entity_poly.type
_entity_poly.pdbx_seq_one_letter_code
_entity_poly.pdbx_strand_id
1 'polypeptide(L)'
;MPTFWITINPSDLRNALVLILAGIEYSGDNLTPANAAIHEATVTSNPVAVAEFFHHVCKAVLEGLFATNTSQIGILGELSNHFTVVETNGRGMLHVHGLAWARGNLAFTTLRDQLLHDTNFATRMVHYLESIIMQGIDESILHDPEVNIPSTPPSARDSESDDNFHLQLSYDSNCVARKTQVHLKHHLATCFKYRLRGPRKKTYRFGMPHDLVPVSKVNECGLIHLAQNHAWINPWNPAIASYVRSNHDISWIPTVSKTLSLIYYITNYATKDDVSP
;
A
#
# COMPACT_ATOMS: atom_id res chain seq x y z
N MET A 1 -15.15 -13.22 -6.33
CA MET A 1 -14.39 -13.16 -5.06
C MET A 1 -13.47 -11.95 -5.10
N PRO A 2 -13.13 -11.32 -3.95
CA PRO A 2 -12.21 -10.20 -3.96
C PRO A 2 -10.85 -10.65 -4.52
N THR A 3 -10.27 -9.81 -5.38
CA THR A 3 -9.00 -10.06 -6.06
C THR A 3 -7.84 -9.50 -5.26
N PHE A 4 -8.03 -8.35 -4.61
CA PHE A 4 -6.98 -7.62 -3.91
C PHE A 4 -7.40 -7.25 -2.50
N TRP A 5 -6.43 -7.32 -1.59
CA TRP A 5 -6.41 -6.64 -0.30
C TRP A 5 -5.59 -5.37 -0.45
N ILE A 6 -6.08 -4.26 0.08
CA ILE A 6 -5.38 -2.99 0.09
C ILE A 6 -5.41 -2.41 1.51
N THR A 7 -4.29 -1.84 1.95
CA THR A 7 -4.25 -0.95 3.12
C THR A 7 -3.64 0.38 2.70
N ILE A 8 -4.31 1.50 2.98
CA ILE A 8 -3.82 2.86 2.68
C ILE A 8 -3.64 3.57 4.02
N ASN A 9 -2.43 4.03 4.32
CA ASN A 9 -2.12 4.72 5.58
C ASN A 9 -1.42 6.06 5.29
N PRO A 10 -2.19 7.08 4.84
CA PRO A 10 -1.65 8.41 4.55
C PRO A 10 -1.01 9.03 5.78
N SER A 11 0.19 9.60 5.63
CA SER A 11 0.84 10.35 6.70
C SER A 11 0.41 11.82 6.68
N ASP A 12 -0.40 12.17 7.66
CA ASP A 12 -0.86 13.53 7.97
C ASP A 12 0.22 14.42 8.60
N LEU A 13 1.40 13.90 8.93
CA LEU A 13 2.55 14.63 9.55
C LEU A 13 3.58 15.16 8.54
N ARG A 14 3.45 14.79 7.25
CA ARG A 14 4.45 15.12 6.23
C ARG A 14 3.84 15.64 4.93
N ASN A 15 2.54 15.92 4.92
CA ASN A 15 1.85 16.38 3.73
C ASN A 15 1.35 17.82 3.90
N ALA A 16 1.78 18.71 3.01
CA ALA A 16 1.41 20.12 3.03
C ALA A 16 -0.09 20.35 2.84
N LEU A 17 -0.83 19.40 2.26
CA LEU A 17 -2.28 19.49 2.08
C LEU A 17 -3.02 19.70 3.41
N VAL A 18 -2.52 19.13 4.52
CA VAL A 18 -3.10 19.34 5.86
C VAL A 18 -3.05 20.82 6.26
N LEU A 19 -1.95 21.53 5.97
CA LEU A 19 -1.81 22.95 6.28
C LEU A 19 -2.76 23.80 5.45
N ILE A 20 -2.86 23.48 4.15
CA ILE A 20 -3.75 24.18 3.22
C ILE A 20 -5.21 24.04 3.65
N LEU A 21 -5.64 22.83 4.03
CA LEU A 21 -6.99 22.57 4.54
C LEU A 21 -7.24 23.24 5.90
N ALA A 22 -6.20 23.38 6.72
CA ALA A 22 -6.27 24.14 7.97
C ALA A 22 -6.28 25.68 7.76
N GLY A 23 -6.24 26.17 6.52
CA GLY A 23 -6.24 27.60 6.20
C GLY A 23 -4.91 28.29 6.43
N ILE A 24 -3.81 27.53 6.55
CA ILE A 24 -2.46 28.08 6.74
C ILE A 24 -1.85 28.34 5.37
N GLU A 25 -1.47 29.60 5.12
CA GLU A 25 -0.74 29.96 3.91
C GLU A 25 0.60 29.22 3.86
N TYR A 26 0.80 28.46 2.79
CA TYR A 26 1.98 27.65 2.57
C TYR A 26 2.59 28.00 1.22
N SER A 27 3.78 28.63 1.24
CA SER A 27 4.40 29.25 0.07
C SER A 27 5.67 28.53 -0.44
N GLY A 28 5.98 27.31 0.01
CA GLY A 28 7.26 26.67 -0.29
C GLY A 28 7.15 25.21 -0.72
N ASP A 29 7.99 24.78 -1.67
CA ASP A 29 8.01 23.39 -2.17
C ASP A 29 8.56 22.37 -1.15
N ASN A 30 9.12 22.81 -0.01
CA ASN A 30 9.71 21.96 1.02
C ASN A 30 9.27 22.33 2.44
N LEU A 31 8.91 21.32 3.23
CA LEU A 31 8.68 21.44 4.68
C LEU A 31 10.02 21.71 5.39
N THR A 32 10.35 22.98 5.61
CA THR A 32 11.49 23.35 6.47
C THR A 32 11.26 22.85 7.91
N PRO A 33 12.30 22.71 8.76
CA PRO A 33 12.11 22.30 10.16
C PRO A 33 11.12 23.18 10.96
N ALA A 34 11.02 24.47 10.62
CA ALA A 34 10.01 25.37 11.18
C ALA A 34 8.58 24.99 10.77
N ASN A 35 8.41 24.48 9.54
CA ASN A 35 7.14 23.96 9.06
C ASN A 35 6.75 22.65 9.78
N ALA A 36 7.70 21.84 10.23
CA ALA A 36 7.41 20.59 10.95
C ALA A 36 6.73 20.84 12.32
N ALA A 37 7.19 21.85 13.07
CA ALA A 37 6.58 22.21 14.35
C ALA A 37 5.18 22.84 14.18
N ILE A 38 5.00 23.68 13.14
CA ILE A 38 3.70 24.25 12.78
C ILE A 38 2.75 23.12 12.33
N HIS A 39 3.25 22.14 11.58
CA HIS A 39 2.50 20.99 11.12
C HIS A 39 2.02 20.12 12.28
N GLU A 40 2.92 19.77 13.20
CA GLU A 40 2.59 18.99 14.40
C GLU A 40 1.56 19.71 15.27
N ALA A 41 1.73 21.02 15.47
CA ALA A 41 0.76 21.85 16.19
C ALA A 41 -0.61 21.90 15.46
N THR A 42 -0.62 21.98 14.14
CA THR A 42 -1.84 22.05 13.31
C THR A 42 -2.60 20.72 13.32
N VAL A 43 -1.89 19.60 13.13
CA VAL A 43 -2.47 18.25 13.21
C VAL A 43 -3.11 18.01 14.57
N THR A 44 -2.46 18.49 15.64
CA THR A 44 -2.98 18.34 17.00
C THR A 44 -4.16 19.26 17.30
N SER A 45 -4.20 20.46 16.71
CA SER A 45 -5.21 21.49 17.03
C SER A 45 -6.39 21.56 16.07
N ASN A 46 -6.31 20.94 14.89
CA ASN A 46 -7.37 20.93 13.88
C ASN A 46 -7.66 19.51 13.35
N PRO A 47 -8.37 18.68 14.14
CA PRO A 47 -8.71 17.31 13.74
C PRO A 47 -9.63 17.24 12.51
N VAL A 48 -10.36 18.32 12.20
CA VAL A 48 -11.21 18.41 10.99
C VAL A 48 -10.34 18.44 9.74
N ALA A 49 -9.31 19.30 9.70
CA ALA A 49 -8.39 19.36 8.56
C ALA A 49 -7.64 18.04 8.33
N VAL A 50 -7.30 17.32 9.41
CA VAL A 50 -6.71 15.97 9.33
C VAL A 50 -7.68 14.96 8.72
N ALA A 51 -8.95 14.98 9.15
CA ALA A 51 -9.98 14.10 8.59
C ALA A 51 -10.29 14.41 7.12
N GLU A 52 -10.34 15.69 6.74
CA GLU A 52 -10.53 16.12 5.35
C GLU A 52 -9.34 15.70 4.47
N PHE A 53 -8.11 15.91 4.96
CA PHE A 53 -6.90 15.43 4.29
C PHE A 53 -6.99 13.93 4.00
N PHE A 54 -7.29 13.14 5.03
CA PHE A 54 -7.41 11.69 4.91
C PHE A 54 -8.50 11.32 3.90
N HIS A 55 -9.68 11.95 3.98
CA HIS A 55 -10.78 11.73 3.04
C HIS A 55 -10.36 12.01 1.59
N HIS A 56 -9.72 13.15 1.33
CA HIS A 56 -9.30 13.53 -0.01
C HIS A 56 -8.24 12.60 -0.59
N VAL A 57 -7.24 12.21 0.21
CA VAL A 57 -6.20 11.27 -0.24
C VAL A 57 -6.80 9.90 -0.55
N CYS A 58 -7.64 9.36 0.34
CA CYS A 58 -8.28 8.07 0.10
C CYS A 58 -9.22 8.10 -1.10
N LYS A 59 -10.01 9.17 -1.26
CA LYS A 59 -10.89 9.36 -2.41
C LYS A 59 -10.09 9.40 -3.72
N ALA A 60 -8.98 10.13 -3.76
CA ALA A 60 -8.13 10.18 -4.95
C ALA A 60 -7.46 8.84 -5.28
N VAL A 61 -7.11 8.01 -4.28
CA VAL A 61 -6.66 6.64 -4.56
C VAL A 61 -7.79 5.80 -5.14
N LEU A 62 -8.99 5.82 -4.53
CA LEU A 62 -10.11 4.99 -4.97
C LEU A 62 -10.68 5.42 -6.32
N GLU A 63 -10.96 6.71 -6.52
CA GLU A 63 -11.57 7.22 -7.74
C GLU A 63 -10.54 7.53 -8.83
N GLY A 64 -9.36 8.03 -8.44
CA GLY A 64 -8.31 8.39 -9.39
C GLY A 64 -7.46 7.20 -9.81
N LEU A 65 -6.73 6.58 -8.87
CA LEU A 65 -5.82 5.48 -9.20
C LEU A 65 -6.56 4.18 -9.53
N PHE A 66 -7.54 3.80 -8.72
CA PHE A 66 -8.29 2.57 -8.92
C PHE A 66 -9.46 2.71 -9.89
N ALA A 67 -9.76 3.93 -10.34
CA ALA A 67 -10.86 4.24 -11.26
C ALA A 67 -12.22 3.68 -10.78
N THR A 68 -12.43 3.60 -9.46
CA THR A 68 -13.69 3.06 -8.91
C THR A 68 -14.88 3.91 -9.31
N ASN A 69 -16.03 3.26 -9.54
CA ASN A 69 -17.26 3.91 -10.01
C ASN A 69 -17.14 4.60 -11.38
N THR A 70 -16.12 4.25 -12.17
CA THR A 70 -15.95 4.71 -13.56
C THR A 70 -15.96 3.51 -14.52
N SER A 71 -16.07 3.79 -15.82
CA SER A 71 -15.87 2.78 -16.87
C SER A 71 -14.41 2.70 -17.35
N GLN A 72 -13.48 3.34 -16.64
CA GLN A 72 -12.07 3.39 -17.00
C GLN A 72 -11.28 2.26 -16.33
N ILE A 73 -10.12 1.93 -16.90
CA ILE A 73 -9.21 0.94 -16.35
C ILE A 73 -8.27 1.66 -15.37
N GLY A 74 -8.30 1.27 -14.10
CA GLY A 74 -7.38 1.78 -13.08
C GLY A 74 -6.07 1.00 -13.03
N ILE A 75 -5.20 1.38 -12.10
CA ILE A 75 -3.87 0.74 -11.93
C ILE A 75 -3.94 -0.74 -11.54
N LEU A 76 -5.09 -1.22 -11.06
CA LEU A 76 -5.33 -2.64 -10.75
C LEU A 76 -6.14 -3.34 -11.85
N GLY A 77 -6.35 -2.71 -13.00
CA GLY A 77 -7.30 -3.17 -14.02
C GLY A 77 -8.71 -2.62 -13.80
N GLU A 78 -9.69 -3.20 -14.49
CA GLU A 78 -11.09 -2.82 -14.33
C GLU A 78 -11.67 -3.41 -13.03
N LEU A 79 -12.09 -2.56 -12.11
CA LEU A 79 -12.72 -2.99 -10.86
C LEU A 79 -14.24 -2.95 -10.97
N SER A 80 -14.87 -4.08 -10.63
CA SER A 80 -16.33 -4.21 -10.57
C SER A 80 -16.93 -3.73 -9.25
N ASN A 81 -16.17 -3.80 -8.16
CA ASN A 81 -16.60 -3.36 -6.83
C ASN A 81 -15.41 -3.18 -5.89
N HIS A 82 -15.62 -2.44 -4.79
CA HIS A 82 -14.70 -2.35 -3.67
C HIS A 82 -15.47 -2.19 -2.35
N PHE A 83 -14.82 -2.54 -1.25
CA PHE A 83 -15.33 -2.33 0.11
C PHE A 83 -14.17 -1.87 0.98
N THR A 84 -14.35 -0.76 1.68
CA THR A 84 -13.32 -0.15 2.53
C THR A 84 -13.86 0.18 3.91
N VAL A 85 -12.99 0.10 4.91
CA VAL A 85 -13.26 0.45 6.31
C VAL A 85 -12.14 1.35 6.80
N VAL A 86 -12.51 2.44 7.48
CA VAL A 86 -11.58 3.33 8.15
C VAL A 86 -11.34 2.81 9.57
N GLU A 87 -10.09 2.78 10.01
CA GLU A 87 -9.71 2.50 11.39
C GLU A 87 -8.84 3.63 11.93
N THR A 88 -8.96 3.92 13.22
CA THR A 88 -7.97 4.69 13.98
C THR A 88 -6.92 3.76 14.60
N ASN A 89 -5.64 4.07 14.45
CA ASN A 89 -4.55 3.22 14.98
C ASN A 89 -4.35 3.33 16.52
N GLY A 90 -5.35 3.82 17.25
CA GLY A 90 -5.31 4.08 18.70
C GLY A 90 -4.38 5.24 19.10
N ARG A 91 -3.73 5.91 18.13
CA ARG A 91 -2.89 7.10 18.31
C ARG A 91 -3.40 8.29 17.51
N GLY A 92 -4.65 8.24 17.06
CA GLY A 92 -5.30 9.32 16.32
C GLY A 92 -5.04 9.35 14.82
N MET A 93 -4.15 8.52 14.26
CA MET A 93 -3.99 8.45 12.80
C MET A 93 -4.99 7.49 12.17
N LEU A 94 -5.53 7.90 11.03
CA LEU A 94 -6.49 7.16 10.23
C LEU A 94 -5.80 6.31 9.17
N HIS A 95 -6.28 5.09 8.97
CA HIS A 95 -5.90 4.24 7.84
C HIS A 95 -7.11 3.49 7.29
N VAL A 96 -7.04 3.10 6.03
CA VAL A 96 -8.08 2.32 5.34
C VAL A 96 -7.62 0.89 5.18
N HIS A 97 -8.51 -0.05 5.48
CA HIS A 97 -8.44 -1.43 5.01
C HIS A 97 -9.48 -1.65 3.92
N GLY A 98 -9.13 -2.38 2.86
CA GLY A 98 -10.00 -2.53 1.70
C GLY A 98 -9.89 -3.86 0.96
N LEU A 99 -11.00 -4.26 0.36
CA LEU A 99 -11.12 -5.35 -0.60
C LEU A 99 -11.54 -4.78 -1.96
N ALA A 100 -10.94 -5.26 -3.04
CA ALA A 100 -11.30 -4.87 -4.41
C ALA A 100 -11.60 -6.10 -5.28
N TRP A 101 -12.61 -6.00 -6.14
CA TRP A 101 -13.05 -7.06 -7.05
C TRP A 101 -12.75 -6.66 -8.49
N ALA A 102 -11.73 -7.26 -9.10
CA ALA A 102 -11.45 -7.07 -10.51
C ALA A 102 -12.51 -7.78 -11.38
N ARG A 103 -12.95 -7.13 -12.46
CA ARG A 103 -13.82 -7.76 -13.45
C ARG A 103 -13.07 -8.91 -14.11
N GLY A 104 -13.78 -10.01 -14.35
CA GLY A 104 -13.19 -11.21 -14.96
C GLY A 104 -12.34 -12.04 -14.01
N ASN A 105 -12.29 -11.72 -12.71
CA ASN A 105 -11.60 -12.56 -11.73
C ASN A 105 -12.21 -13.98 -11.70
N LEU A 106 -11.36 -14.99 -11.81
CA LEU A 106 -11.77 -16.38 -11.93
C LEU A 106 -12.13 -16.99 -10.58
N ALA A 107 -12.96 -18.04 -10.61
CA ALA A 107 -13.14 -18.92 -9.46
C ALA A 107 -11.82 -19.63 -9.13
N PHE A 108 -11.56 -19.89 -7.85
CA PHE A 108 -10.25 -20.39 -7.39
C PHE A 108 -9.84 -21.73 -8.01
N THR A 109 -10.78 -22.65 -8.21
CA THR A 109 -10.51 -23.94 -8.87
C THR A 109 -10.06 -23.71 -10.31
N THR A 110 -10.82 -22.92 -11.07
CA THR A 110 -10.48 -22.55 -12.46
C THR A 110 -9.16 -21.80 -12.55
N LEU A 111 -8.93 -20.82 -11.68
CA LEU A 111 -7.67 -20.07 -11.61
C LEU A 111 -6.48 -21.02 -11.38
N ARG A 112 -6.59 -21.89 -10.38
CA ARG A 112 -5.56 -22.87 -10.05
C ARG A 112 -5.30 -23.82 -11.21
N ASP A 113 -6.35 -24.33 -11.84
CA ASP A 113 -6.23 -25.27 -12.95
C ASP A 113 -5.56 -24.59 -14.15
N GLN A 114 -5.88 -23.34 -14.46
CA GLN A 114 -5.20 -22.58 -15.51
C GLN A 114 -3.74 -22.29 -15.17
N LEU A 115 -3.42 -21.93 -13.92
CA LEU A 115 -2.03 -21.70 -13.50
C LEU A 115 -1.16 -22.96 -13.59
N LEU A 116 -1.74 -24.15 -13.41
CA LEU A 116 -1.02 -25.43 -13.47
C LEU A 116 -0.88 -25.99 -14.90
N HIS A 117 -1.86 -25.74 -15.77
CA HIS A 117 -1.95 -26.43 -17.06
C HIS A 117 -1.81 -25.51 -18.29
N ASP A 118 -1.85 -24.18 -18.11
CA ASP A 118 -1.66 -23.21 -19.19
C ASP A 118 -0.49 -22.27 -18.85
N THR A 119 0.69 -22.60 -19.39
CA THR A 119 1.91 -21.81 -19.21
C THR A 119 1.76 -20.38 -19.71
N ASN A 120 1.04 -20.15 -20.81
CA ASN A 120 0.85 -18.80 -21.35
C ASN A 120 -0.02 -17.96 -20.41
N PHE A 121 -1.08 -18.55 -19.84
CA PHE A 121 -1.89 -17.90 -18.82
C PHE A 121 -1.06 -17.58 -17.57
N ALA A 122 -0.29 -18.56 -17.07
CA ALA A 122 0.58 -18.37 -15.91
C ALA A 122 1.58 -17.22 -16.12
N THR A 123 2.25 -17.17 -17.28
CA THR A 123 3.18 -16.09 -17.63
C THR A 123 2.49 -14.72 -17.66
N ARG A 124 1.30 -14.61 -18.27
CA ARG A 124 0.54 -13.34 -18.29
C ARG A 124 0.12 -12.90 -16.89
N MET A 125 -0.31 -13.83 -16.04
CA MET A 125 -0.69 -13.54 -14.66
C MET A 125 0.50 -13.08 -13.83
N VAL A 126 1.66 -13.72 -13.96
CA VAL A 126 2.90 -13.30 -13.29
C VAL A 126 3.28 -11.89 -13.74
N HIS A 127 3.34 -11.64 -15.05
CA HIS A 127 3.69 -10.32 -15.59
C HIS A 127 2.74 -9.21 -15.11
N TYR A 128 1.43 -9.49 -15.11
CA TYR A 128 0.44 -8.56 -14.59
C TYR A 128 0.66 -8.28 -13.09
N LEU A 129 0.83 -9.31 -12.26
CA LEU A 129 1.04 -9.10 -10.83
C LEU A 129 2.35 -8.38 -10.52
N GLU A 130 3.43 -8.67 -11.25
CA GLU A 130 4.72 -7.97 -11.14
C GLU A 130 4.61 -6.49 -11.54
N SER A 131 3.69 -6.13 -12.44
CA SER A 131 3.49 -4.72 -12.81
C SER A 131 2.74 -3.91 -11.74
N ILE A 132 2.07 -4.56 -10.78
CA ILE A 132 1.23 -3.88 -9.78
C ILE A 132 1.59 -4.16 -8.31
N ILE A 133 2.38 -5.19 -8.03
CA ILE A 133 2.80 -5.58 -6.68
C ILE A 133 4.30 -5.83 -6.68
N MET A 134 5.02 -4.94 -6.00
CA MET A 134 6.45 -5.03 -5.77
C MET A 134 6.71 -5.62 -4.39
N GLN A 135 7.63 -6.60 -4.29
CA GLN A 135 8.10 -7.17 -3.02
C GLN A 135 9.59 -6.92 -2.81
N GLY A 136 10.08 -5.81 -3.35
CA GLY A 136 11.49 -5.51 -3.42
C GLY A 136 11.77 -4.03 -3.60
N ILE A 137 13.06 -3.73 -3.67
CA ILE A 137 13.63 -2.41 -3.98
C ILE A 137 14.65 -2.60 -5.09
N ASP A 138 14.71 -1.67 -6.03
CA ASP A 138 15.78 -1.61 -7.02
C ASP A 138 17.03 -0.97 -6.39
N GLU A 139 18.06 -1.79 -6.19
CA GLU A 139 19.38 -1.41 -5.65
C GLU A 139 20.27 -0.67 -6.65
N SER A 140 19.93 -0.70 -7.95
CA SER A 140 20.65 0.07 -8.97
C SER A 140 20.30 1.55 -8.94
N ILE A 141 19.12 1.90 -8.44
CA ILE A 141 18.68 3.28 -8.27
C ILE A 141 19.41 3.88 -7.07
N LEU A 142 20.39 4.74 -7.37
CA LEU A 142 21.19 5.42 -6.36
C LEU A 142 20.27 6.27 -5.46
N HIS A 143 20.23 5.92 -4.18
CA HIS A 143 19.57 6.72 -3.16
C HIS A 143 20.64 7.45 -2.35
N ASP A 144 20.65 8.77 -2.41
CA ASP A 144 21.43 9.57 -1.48
C ASP A 144 20.67 9.63 -0.13
N PRO A 145 21.18 9.03 0.95
CA PRO A 145 20.53 9.06 2.27
C PRO A 145 20.30 10.48 2.81
N GLU A 146 21.01 11.49 2.29
CA GLU A 146 20.84 12.89 2.66
C GLU A 146 19.76 13.61 1.83
N VAL A 147 19.36 13.06 0.68
CA VAL A 147 18.30 13.64 -0.15
C VAL A 147 16.93 13.37 0.47
N ASN A 148 16.34 14.43 1.01
CA ASN A 148 14.96 14.39 1.44
C ASN A 148 14.04 14.26 0.22
N ILE A 149 13.44 13.10 0.06
CA ILE A 149 12.39 12.89 -0.95
C ILE A 149 11.28 13.93 -0.70
N PRO A 150 10.84 14.70 -1.71
CA PRO A 150 9.88 15.79 -1.55
C PRO A 150 8.60 15.35 -0.84
N SER A 151 7.93 16.25 -0.10
CA SER A 151 6.65 15.90 0.54
C SER A 151 5.53 15.68 -0.47
N THR A 152 5.67 16.25 -1.67
CA THR A 152 4.68 16.18 -2.75
C THR A 152 5.08 15.14 -3.80
N PRO A 153 4.11 14.48 -4.44
CA PRO A 153 4.38 13.64 -5.61
C PRO A 153 4.95 14.49 -6.76
N PRO A 154 5.66 13.87 -7.73
CA PRO A 154 6.03 14.52 -8.98
C PRO A 154 4.82 15.16 -9.67
N SER A 155 5.02 16.33 -10.26
CA SER A 155 3.98 17.04 -11.01
C SER A 155 3.69 16.32 -12.34
N ALA A 156 2.42 16.04 -12.61
CA ALA A 156 1.94 15.52 -13.90
C ALA A 156 1.39 16.64 -14.81
N ARG A 157 1.76 17.91 -14.57
CA ARG A 157 1.23 19.06 -15.33
C ARG A 157 1.92 19.27 -16.67
N ASP A 158 3.16 18.83 -16.77
CA ASP A 158 3.96 18.98 -17.99
C ASP A 158 3.74 17.78 -18.90
N SER A 159 3.73 18.01 -20.21
CA SER A 159 3.66 16.92 -21.18
C SER A 159 4.97 16.15 -21.16
N GLU A 160 4.90 14.84 -20.97
CA GLU A 160 6.04 13.92 -21.07
C GLU A 160 5.69 12.69 -21.91
N SER A 161 6.71 11.92 -22.30
CA SER A 161 6.51 10.62 -22.95
C SER A 161 6.22 9.54 -21.92
N ASP A 162 5.54 8.47 -22.34
CA ASP A 162 5.26 7.30 -21.48
C ASP A 162 6.54 6.72 -20.87
N ASP A 163 7.63 6.63 -21.64
CA ASP A 163 8.92 6.14 -21.16
C ASP A 163 9.51 7.01 -20.03
N ASN A 164 9.41 8.33 -20.18
CA ASN A 164 9.89 9.26 -19.15
C ASN A 164 9.02 9.19 -17.89
N PHE A 165 7.70 9.12 -18.05
CA PHE A 165 6.76 8.95 -16.94
C PHE A 165 7.08 7.67 -16.17
N HIS A 166 7.25 6.54 -16.86
CA HIS A 166 7.56 5.26 -16.23
C HIS A 166 8.93 5.26 -15.54
N LEU A 167 9.94 5.90 -16.15
CA LEU A 167 11.25 6.04 -15.53
C LEU A 167 11.18 6.88 -14.25
N GLN A 168 10.47 8.01 -14.29
CA GLN A 168 10.30 8.89 -13.13
C GLN A 168 9.47 8.24 -12.03
N LEU A 169 8.39 7.53 -12.39
CA LEU A 169 7.58 6.77 -11.45
C LEU A 169 8.41 5.68 -10.78
N SER A 170 9.22 4.93 -11.53
CA SER A 170 10.11 3.90 -10.99
C SER A 170 11.11 4.51 -9.99
N TYR A 171 11.77 5.60 -10.38
CA TYR A 171 12.73 6.31 -9.52
C TYR A 171 12.08 6.82 -8.23
N ASP A 172 11.00 7.60 -8.34
CA ASP A 172 10.34 8.21 -7.18
C ASP A 172 9.77 7.14 -6.25
N SER A 173 8.98 6.21 -6.80
CA SER A 173 8.30 5.19 -6.00
C SER A 173 9.29 4.25 -5.29
N ASN A 174 10.42 3.91 -5.92
CA ASN A 174 11.48 3.13 -5.28
C ASN A 174 12.12 3.88 -4.10
N CYS A 175 12.36 5.18 -4.25
CA CYS A 175 12.83 6.02 -3.14
C CYS A 175 11.81 6.06 -2.00
N VAL A 176 10.52 6.23 -2.30
CA VAL A 176 9.46 6.19 -1.26
C VAL A 176 9.43 4.84 -0.57
N ALA A 177 9.46 3.75 -1.33
CA ALA A 177 9.38 2.40 -0.79
C ALA A 177 10.53 2.10 0.17
N ARG A 178 11.76 2.47 -0.18
CA ARG A 178 12.93 2.38 0.73
C ARG A 178 12.68 3.03 2.08
N LYS A 179 12.06 4.21 2.09
CA LYS A 179 11.84 5.02 3.30
C LYS A 179 10.61 4.57 4.10
N THR A 180 9.58 4.05 3.45
CA THR A 180 8.24 3.91 4.05
C THR A 180 7.72 2.48 4.11
N GLN A 181 8.27 1.55 3.31
CA GLN A 181 7.82 0.15 3.24
C GLN A 181 8.73 -0.83 3.98
N VAL A 182 9.95 -0.41 4.30
CA VAL A 182 10.92 -1.24 5.01
C VAL A 182 10.61 -1.24 6.51
N HIS A 183 10.37 -2.44 7.05
CA HIS A 183 10.27 -2.65 8.47
C HIS A 183 11.63 -2.56 9.17
N LEU A 184 11.63 -2.00 10.37
CA LEU A 184 12.81 -2.01 11.23
C LEU A 184 13.22 -3.45 11.57
N LYS A 185 14.50 -3.76 11.33
CA LYS A 185 15.13 -5.03 11.72
C LYS A 185 15.17 -5.21 13.25
N HIS A 186 15.18 -4.10 13.99
CA HIS A 186 15.10 -4.08 15.45
C HIS A 186 13.64 -3.96 15.88
N HIS A 187 13.12 -5.03 16.48
CA HIS A 187 11.70 -5.13 16.81
C HIS A 187 11.29 -4.20 17.97
N LEU A 188 10.17 -3.51 17.77
CA LEU A 188 9.48 -2.76 18.81
C LEU A 188 8.45 -3.65 19.52
N ALA A 189 8.01 -3.27 20.72
CA ALA A 189 7.05 -4.06 21.50
C ALA A 189 5.73 -4.36 20.75
N THR A 190 5.30 -3.45 19.86
CA THR A 190 4.11 -3.59 19.01
C THR A 190 4.22 -4.71 17.97
N CYS A 191 5.44 -5.17 17.66
CA CYS A 191 5.70 -6.29 16.77
C CYS A 191 5.28 -7.65 17.36
N PHE A 192 4.96 -7.71 18.66
CA PHE A 192 4.61 -8.92 19.39
C PHE A 192 3.19 -8.80 20.01
N LYS A 193 2.14 -8.96 19.21
CA LYS A 193 0.75 -8.82 19.69
C LYS A 193 0.18 -10.09 20.36
N TYR A 194 0.75 -11.26 20.10
CA TYR A 194 0.29 -12.52 20.67
C TYR A 194 1.47 -13.38 21.13
N ARG A 195 1.65 -13.54 22.45
CA ARG A 195 2.58 -14.55 22.97
C ARG A 195 1.95 -15.92 22.73
N LEU A 196 2.45 -16.68 21.75
CA LEU A 196 2.15 -18.10 21.68
C LEU A 196 2.60 -18.78 22.98
N ARG A 197 1.68 -19.43 23.69
CA ARG A 197 2.04 -20.32 24.81
C ARG A 197 2.70 -21.56 24.22
N GLY A 198 4.03 -21.62 24.23
CA GLY A 198 4.80 -22.77 23.75
C GLY A 198 6.29 -22.45 23.51
N PRO A 199 7.13 -23.46 23.21
CA PRO A 199 8.58 -23.31 23.08
C PRO A 199 9.02 -22.47 21.86
N ARG A 200 8.14 -22.19 20.89
CA ARG A 200 8.37 -21.22 19.81
C ARG A 200 8.19 -19.79 20.33
N LYS A 201 9.17 -19.34 21.12
CA LYS A 201 9.24 -17.96 21.63
C LYS A 201 9.54 -17.02 20.45
N LYS A 202 8.59 -16.11 20.15
CA LYS A 202 8.70 -14.95 19.23
C LYS A 202 8.44 -15.23 17.74
N THR A 203 7.23 -15.64 17.36
CA THR A 203 6.75 -15.41 15.99
C THR A 203 6.37 -13.94 15.84
N TYR A 204 7.08 -13.23 14.95
CA TYR A 204 6.79 -11.84 14.63
C TYR A 204 5.41 -11.71 13.98
N ARG A 205 4.59 -10.75 14.46
CA ARG A 205 3.18 -10.61 14.05
C ARG A 205 3.00 -10.50 12.55
N PHE A 206 3.92 -9.84 11.85
CA PHE A 206 3.78 -9.53 10.43
C PHE A 206 4.61 -10.47 9.53
N GLY A 207 5.03 -11.64 10.03
CA GLY A 207 5.67 -12.68 9.20
C GLY A 207 7.07 -12.38 8.63
N MET A 208 7.74 -11.31 9.07
CA MET A 208 9.14 -10.98 8.74
C MET A 208 10.15 -11.81 9.57
N PRO A 209 11.37 -12.06 9.04
CA PRO A 209 11.75 -11.79 7.65
C PRO A 209 11.02 -12.71 6.67
N HIS A 210 10.65 -12.18 5.52
CA HIS A 210 10.11 -12.96 4.41
C HIS A 210 11.20 -13.77 3.71
N ASP A 211 10.81 -14.88 3.09
CA ASP A 211 11.69 -15.67 2.25
C ASP A 211 12.04 -14.90 0.98
N LEU A 212 13.31 -14.95 0.59
CA LEU A 212 13.76 -14.34 -0.67
C LEU A 212 13.37 -15.24 -1.84
N VAL A 213 12.80 -14.63 -2.87
CA VAL A 213 12.36 -15.31 -4.09
C VAL A 213 13.06 -14.60 -5.26
N PRO A 214 14.08 -15.21 -5.89
CA PRO A 214 14.86 -14.51 -6.91
C PRO A 214 14.07 -14.21 -8.19
N VAL A 215 13.11 -15.09 -8.53
CA VAL A 215 12.28 -14.98 -9.73
C VAL A 215 10.86 -15.46 -9.39
N SER A 216 9.85 -14.76 -9.91
CA SER A 216 8.46 -15.15 -9.76
C SER A 216 8.20 -16.54 -10.32
N LYS A 217 7.39 -17.34 -9.62
CA LYS A 217 7.09 -18.72 -10.04
C LYS A 217 5.72 -19.19 -9.59
N VAL A 218 5.12 -20.08 -10.38
CA VAL A 218 3.97 -20.89 -9.96
C VAL A 218 4.50 -22.15 -9.28
N ASN A 219 3.99 -22.47 -8.09
CA ASN A 219 4.35 -23.71 -7.41
C ASN A 219 3.43 -24.88 -7.80
N GLU A 220 3.74 -26.08 -7.33
CA GLU A 220 2.98 -27.32 -7.58
C GLU A 220 1.51 -27.26 -7.13
N CYS A 221 1.18 -26.33 -6.22
CA CYS A 221 -0.18 -26.11 -5.76
C CYS A 221 -0.98 -25.15 -6.65
N GLY A 222 -0.37 -24.56 -7.67
CA GLY A 222 -0.98 -23.54 -8.54
C GLY A 222 -1.05 -22.16 -7.88
N LEU A 223 -0.07 -21.82 -7.04
CA LEU A 223 0.06 -20.51 -6.41
C LEU A 223 1.26 -19.74 -6.97
N ILE A 224 1.05 -18.47 -7.30
CA ILE A 224 2.13 -17.56 -7.69
C ILE A 224 2.85 -17.05 -6.45
N HIS A 225 4.17 -17.17 -6.46
CA HIS A 225 5.09 -16.49 -5.56
C HIS A 225 5.82 -15.44 -6.39
N LEU A 226 5.67 -14.17 -6.03
CA LEU A 226 6.33 -13.07 -6.74
C LEU A 226 7.80 -12.99 -6.35
N ALA A 227 8.62 -12.44 -7.23
CA ALA A 227 10.01 -12.12 -6.94
C ALA A 227 10.09 -11.17 -5.75
N GLN A 228 10.92 -11.53 -4.78
CA GLN A 228 11.14 -10.82 -3.53
C GLN A 228 12.64 -10.75 -3.28
N ASN A 229 13.21 -9.56 -3.44
CA ASN A 229 14.64 -9.31 -3.22
C ASN A 229 14.93 -8.68 -1.84
N HIS A 230 13.90 -8.33 -1.06
CA HIS A 230 14.07 -7.69 0.24
C HIS A 230 13.18 -8.34 1.32
N ALA A 231 13.81 -8.97 2.31
CA ALA A 231 13.13 -9.77 3.33
C ALA A 231 12.33 -8.97 4.36
N TRP A 232 12.49 -7.64 4.40
CA TRP A 232 11.88 -6.77 5.41
C TRP A 232 10.93 -5.72 4.81
N ILE A 233 10.56 -5.86 3.54
CA ILE A 233 9.68 -4.90 2.86
C ILE A 233 8.25 -5.45 2.80
N ASN A 234 7.27 -4.59 3.03
CA ASN A 234 5.88 -4.94 2.71
C ASN A 234 5.66 -4.90 1.20
N PRO A 235 4.77 -5.75 0.66
CA PRO A 235 4.29 -5.61 -0.70
C PRO A 235 3.69 -4.21 -0.96
N TRP A 236 4.13 -3.55 -2.02
CA TRP A 236 3.73 -2.17 -2.35
C TRP A 236 3.41 -1.99 -3.83
N ASN A 237 2.71 -0.92 -4.18
CA ASN A 237 2.40 -0.56 -5.57
C ASN A 237 3.10 0.76 -5.94
N PRO A 238 3.75 0.88 -7.12
CA PRO A 238 4.46 2.09 -7.52
C PRO A 238 3.64 3.37 -7.55
N ALA A 239 2.44 3.33 -8.13
CA ALA A 239 1.57 4.48 -8.23
C ALA A 239 1.04 4.90 -6.84
N ILE A 240 0.68 3.95 -5.97
CA ILE A 240 0.27 4.26 -4.59
C ILE A 240 1.46 4.84 -3.81
N ALA A 241 2.67 4.29 -3.95
CA ALA A 241 3.86 4.80 -3.27
C ALA A 241 4.14 6.26 -3.66
N SER A 242 4.18 6.54 -4.97
CA SER A 242 4.44 7.88 -5.48
C SER A 242 3.37 8.87 -5.04
N TYR A 243 2.09 8.48 -5.08
CA TYR A 243 0.97 9.35 -4.70
C TYR A 243 0.86 9.57 -3.18
N VAL A 244 0.84 8.50 -2.39
CA VAL A 244 0.53 8.53 -0.94
C VAL A 244 1.76 8.87 -0.10
N ARG A 245 2.97 8.68 -0.63
CA ARG A 245 4.26 9.05 0.02
C ARG A 245 4.48 8.43 1.40
N SER A 246 3.73 7.39 1.74
CA SER A 246 3.70 6.75 3.06
C SER A 246 3.39 5.27 2.95
N ASN A 247 3.46 4.57 4.08
CA ASN A 247 3.28 3.14 4.14
C ASN A 247 1.88 2.74 3.61
N HIS A 248 1.84 1.69 2.83
CA HIS A 248 0.62 1.06 2.32
C HIS A 248 0.92 -0.41 2.03
N ASP A 249 -0.10 -1.23 1.92
CA ASP A 249 0.05 -2.65 1.62
C ASP A 249 -0.89 -3.05 0.48
N ILE A 250 -0.43 -3.90 -0.42
CA ILE A 250 -1.25 -4.50 -1.47
C ILE A 250 -0.98 -5.99 -1.59
N SER A 251 -2.03 -6.79 -1.65
CA SER A 251 -1.87 -8.24 -1.74
C SER A 251 -2.90 -8.87 -2.67
N TRP A 252 -2.45 -9.72 -3.58
CA TRP A 252 -3.33 -10.56 -4.36
C TRP A 252 -3.96 -11.68 -3.52
N ILE A 253 -5.20 -12.04 -3.80
CA ILE A 253 -5.99 -13.02 -3.05
C ILE A 253 -6.28 -14.25 -3.95
N PRO A 254 -5.39 -15.25 -3.98
CA PRO A 254 -5.55 -16.41 -4.86
C PRO A 254 -6.25 -17.62 -4.25
N THR A 255 -6.66 -17.55 -2.98
CA THR A 255 -7.25 -18.73 -2.30
C THR A 255 -8.47 -18.38 -1.48
N VAL A 256 -9.39 -19.36 -1.38
CA VAL A 256 -10.57 -19.30 -0.49
C VAL A 256 -10.15 -18.99 0.95
N SER A 257 -9.11 -19.67 1.45
CA SER A 257 -8.64 -19.49 2.83
C SER A 257 -8.20 -18.05 3.12
N LYS A 258 -7.43 -17.45 2.19
CA LYS A 258 -7.02 -16.04 2.31
C LYS A 258 -8.22 -15.11 2.20
N THR A 259 -9.16 -15.35 1.28
CA THR A 259 -10.39 -14.57 1.17
C THR A 259 -11.19 -14.59 2.47
N LEU A 260 -11.48 -15.77 3.02
CA LEU A 260 -12.27 -15.90 4.25
C LEU A 260 -11.57 -15.24 5.44
N SER A 261 -10.25 -15.41 5.55
CA SER A 261 -9.46 -14.77 6.61
C SER A 261 -9.52 -13.24 6.53
N LEU A 262 -9.43 -12.67 5.32
CA LEU A 262 -9.49 -11.23 5.11
C LEU A 262 -10.90 -10.65 5.27
N ILE A 263 -11.94 -11.38 4.85
CA ILE A 263 -13.33 -11.01 5.11
C ILE A 263 -13.57 -10.97 6.62
N TYR A 264 -13.20 -12.02 7.34
CA TYR A 264 -13.30 -12.05 8.81
C TYR A 264 -12.53 -10.89 9.46
N TYR A 265 -11.31 -10.63 8.99
CA TYR A 265 -10.48 -9.53 9.48
C TYR A 265 -11.17 -8.18 9.27
N ILE A 266 -11.59 -7.85 8.04
CA ILE A 266 -12.17 -6.53 7.74
C ILE A 266 -13.55 -6.35 8.39
N THR A 267 -14.34 -7.41 8.55
CA THR A 267 -15.61 -7.32 9.28
C THR A 267 -15.39 -7.01 10.76
N ASN A 268 -14.34 -7.56 11.38
CA ASN A 268 -14.01 -7.21 12.77
C ASN A 268 -13.65 -5.73 12.92
N TYR A 269 -13.07 -5.09 11.89
CA TYR A 269 -12.83 -3.65 11.89
C TYR A 269 -14.10 -2.85 11.64
N ALA A 270 -14.95 -3.30 10.70
CA ALA A 270 -16.22 -2.66 10.42
C ALA A 270 -17.16 -2.65 11.64
N THR A 271 -17.05 -3.65 12.50
CA THR A 271 -17.84 -3.79 13.73
C THR A 271 -17.05 -3.48 14.99
N LYS A 272 -15.86 -2.89 14.88
CA LYS A 272 -15.07 -2.50 16.04
C LYS A 272 -15.73 -1.26 16.63
N ASP A 273 -16.18 -1.33 17.87
CA ASP A 273 -16.66 -0.13 18.57
C ASP A 273 -15.50 0.85 18.71
N ASP A 274 -15.61 2.01 18.06
CA ASP A 274 -14.66 3.12 18.19
C ASP A 274 -14.78 3.82 19.56
N VAL A 275 -15.73 3.39 20.40
CA VAL A 275 -15.98 3.90 21.75
C VAL A 275 -15.57 2.82 22.76
N SER A 276 -14.27 2.74 23.06
CA SER A 276 -13.86 2.18 24.35
C SER A 276 -14.04 3.28 25.41
N PRO A 277 -14.82 3.07 26.48
CA PRO A 277 -15.00 4.05 27.55
C PRO A 277 -13.71 4.40 28.29
#